data_AF-A0A840R2N7-F1
#
_entry.id   AF-A0A840R2N7-F1
#
_cell.length_a   1.000
_cell.length_b   1.000
_cell.length_c   1.000
_cell.angle_alpha   90.00
_cell.angle_beta   90.00
_cell.angle_gamma   90.00
#
_symmetry.space_group_name_H-M   'P 1'
#
loop_
_entity.id
_entity.type
_entity.pdbx_description
1 polymer ?
#
loop_
_entity_poly.entity_id
_entity_poly.type
_entity_poly.pdbx_seq_one_letter_code
_entity_poly.pdbx_strand_id
1 'polypeptide(L)'
;MRFKVLALFGFINLFFIVVALISPISLAGHDYAWPQAAVLILIQGLVALAMLYVARQKFAGADIADKAYPAVVVAYVLWLCMVWRWLGQ
;
A
#
# COMPACT_ATOMS: atom_id res chain seq x y z
N MET A 1 -1.67 -15.59 11.93
CA MET A 1 -0.62 -15.41 10.89
C MET A 1 -0.98 -14.30 9.89
N ARG A 2 -2.18 -14.33 9.29
CA ARG A 2 -2.64 -13.33 8.28
C ARG A 2 -2.39 -11.85 8.62
N PHE A 3 -2.65 -11.41 9.85
CA PHE A 3 -2.48 -10.00 10.24
C PHE A 3 -1.02 -9.58 10.45
N LYS A 4 -0.12 -10.53 10.79
CA LYS A 4 1.33 -10.27 10.84
C LYS A 4 1.87 -10.04 9.42
N VAL A 5 1.40 -10.84 8.47
CA VAL A 5 1.72 -10.67 7.04
C VAL A 5 1.17 -9.33 6.54
N LEU A 6 -0.09 -8.99 6.87
CA LEU A 6 -0.67 -7.69 6.51
C LEU A 6 0.17 -6.51 7.04
N ALA A 7 0.63 -6.59 8.30
CA ALA A 7 1.49 -5.57 8.88
C ALA A 7 2.83 -5.45 8.13
N LEU A 8 3.46 -6.59 7.81
CA LEU A 8 4.71 -6.62 7.05
C LEU A 8 4.54 -5.95 5.67
N PHE A 9 3.47 -6.29 4.94
CA PHE A 9 3.16 -5.63 3.66
C PHE A 9 2.90 -4.13 3.83
N GLY A 10 2.23 -3.70 4.89
CA GLY A 10 2.05 -2.29 5.20
C GLY A 10 3.37 -1.55 5.39
N PHE A 11 4.31 -2.12 6.16
CA PHE A 11 5.64 -1.55 6.34
C PHE A 11 6.47 -1.52 5.06
N ILE A 12 6.43 -2.60 4.26
CA ILE A 12 7.11 -2.64 2.97
C ILE A 12 6.59 -1.53 2.05
N ASN A 13 5.27 -1.33 1.97
CA ASN A 13 4.70 -0.26 1.14
C ASN A 13 5.10 1.13 1.63
N LEU A 14 5.11 1.37 2.95
CA LEU A 14 5.63 2.64 3.50
C LEU A 14 7.09 2.86 3.15
N PHE A 15 7.92 1.81 3.25
CA PHE A 15 9.32 1.90 2.86
C PHE A 15 9.47 2.25 1.38
N PHE A 16 8.71 1.60 0.49
CA PHE A 16 8.71 1.91 -0.94
C PHE A 16 8.31 3.37 -1.22
N ILE A 17 7.32 3.91 -0.50
CA ILE A 17 6.93 5.32 -0.63
C ILE A 17 8.07 6.24 -0.21
N VAL A 18 8.71 5.97 0.93
CA VAL A 18 9.86 6.78 1.40
C VAL A 18 10.98 6.77 0.37
N VAL A 19 11.29 5.60 -0.21
CA VAL A 19 12.27 5.50 -1.30
C VAL A 19 11.82 6.31 -2.50
N ALA A 20 10.59 6.16 -2.97
CA ALA A 20 10.05 6.87 -4.14
C ALA A 20 9.98 8.40 -3.98
N LEU A 21 9.91 8.90 -2.75
CA LEU A 21 9.97 10.33 -2.43
C LEU A 21 11.39 10.90 -2.47
N ILE A 22 12.40 10.07 -2.16
CA ILE A 22 13.81 10.48 -2.13
C ILE A 22 14.48 10.25 -3.49
N SER A 23 14.13 9.15 -4.16
CA SER A 23 14.74 8.70 -5.40
C SER A 23 13.67 8.14 -6.35
N PRO A 24 13.62 8.60 -7.61
CA PRO A 24 12.70 8.05 -8.60
C PRO A 24 13.01 6.56 -8.83
N ILE A 25 11.99 5.72 -8.73
CA ILE A 25 12.12 4.29 -9.03
C ILE A 25 11.68 4.08 -10.48
N SER A 26 12.64 3.92 -11.39
CA SER A 26 12.35 3.68 -12.81
C SER A 26 11.91 2.24 -13.03
N LEU A 27 10.68 2.05 -13.53
CA LEU A 27 10.08 0.76 -13.86
C LEU A 27 9.51 0.81 -15.27
N ALA A 28 9.96 -0.09 -16.15
CA ALA A 28 9.48 -0.18 -17.53
C ALA A 28 9.56 1.15 -18.34
N GLY A 29 10.50 2.04 -18.00
CA GLY A 29 10.63 3.34 -18.66
C GLY A 29 9.78 4.47 -18.05
N HIS A 30 9.02 4.19 -16.99
CA HIS A 30 8.28 5.18 -16.22
C HIS A 30 8.94 5.42 -14.85
N ASP A 31 9.07 6.68 -14.43
CA ASP A 31 9.61 6.99 -13.12
C ASP A 31 8.48 7.00 -12.08
N TYR A 32 8.51 6.04 -11.17
CA TYR A 32 7.65 6.05 -10.01
C TYR A 32 8.20 7.08 -9.01
N ALA A 33 7.83 8.33 -9.25
CA ALA A 33 8.29 9.50 -8.51
C ALA A 33 7.12 10.44 -8.24
N TRP A 34 7.25 11.26 -7.20
CA TRP A 34 6.21 12.23 -6.80
C TRP A 34 5.59 13.03 -7.95
N PRO A 35 6.36 13.71 -8.83
CA PRO A 35 5.76 14.54 -9.87
C PRO A 35 4.99 13.76 -10.94
N GLN A 36 5.31 12.49 -11.18
CA GLN A 36 4.72 11.67 -12.25
C GLN A 36 3.64 10.70 -11.73
N ALA A 37 3.72 10.29 -10.47
CA ALA A 37 2.90 9.24 -9.87
C ALA A 37 2.30 9.64 -8.50
N ALA A 38 2.16 10.94 -8.20
CA ALA A 38 1.66 11.45 -6.91
C ALA A 38 0.39 10.75 -6.41
N VAL A 39 -0.60 10.54 -7.28
CA VAL A 39 -1.87 9.90 -6.91
C VAL A 39 -1.67 8.43 -6.53
N LEU A 40 -0.83 7.71 -7.27
CA LEU A 40 -0.50 6.31 -6.95
C LEU A 40 0.24 6.20 -5.62
N ILE A 41 1.17 7.12 -5.36
CA ILE A 41 1.95 7.18 -4.11
C ILE A 41 1.03 7.51 -2.92
N LEU A 42 0.11 8.47 -3.08
CA LEU A 42 -0.88 8.81 -2.05
C LEU A 42 -1.80 7.64 -1.73
N ILE A 43 -2.35 6.97 -2.75
CA ILE A 43 -3.20 5.79 -2.55
C ILE A 43 -2.41 4.65 -1.92
N GLN A 44 -1.16 4.41 -2.35
CA GLN A 44 -0.29 3.42 -1.72
C GLN A 44 -0.12 3.70 -0.23
N GLY A 45 0.08 4.97 0.14
CA GLY A 45 0.22 5.40 1.54
C GLY A 45 -1.03 5.15 2.36
N LEU A 46 -2.19 5.52 1.84
CA LEU A 46 -3.48 5.27 2.50
C LEU A 46 -3.73 3.77 2.71
N VAL A 47 -3.45 2.95 1.70
CA VAL A 47 -3.61 1.49 1.80
C VAL A 47 -2.62 0.90 2.81
N ALA A 48 -1.36 1.34 2.80
CA ALA A 48 -0.34 0.90 3.75
C ALA A 48 -0.71 1.26 5.20
N LEU A 49 -1.22 2.48 5.43
CA LEU A 49 -1.72 2.90 6.73
C LEU A 49 -2.94 2.08 7.16
N ALA A 50 -3.87 1.80 6.25
CA ALA A 50 -5.03 0.96 6.53
C ALA A 50 -4.62 -0.47 6.92
N MET A 51 -3.63 -1.06 6.23
CA MET A 51 -3.05 -2.37 6.58
C MET A 51 -2.48 -2.39 7.99
N LEU A 52 -1.66 -1.40 8.34
CA LEU A 52 -1.06 -1.29 9.66
C LEU A 52 -2.11 -1.03 10.74
N TYR A 53 -3.09 -0.19 10.46
CA TYR A 53 -4.19 0.11 11.38
C TYR A 53 -5.02 -1.14 11.69
N VAL A 54 -5.44 -1.89 10.67
CA VAL A 54 -6.19 -3.14 10.85
C VAL A 54 -5.37 -4.18 11.61
N ALA A 55 -4.08 -4.32 11.30
CA ALA A 55 -3.20 -5.24 12.04
C ALA A 55 -3.06 -4.82 13.52
N ARG A 56 -2.85 -3.53 13.79
CA ARG A 56 -2.77 -2.98 15.15
C ARG A 56 -4.07 -3.19 15.93
N GLN A 57 -5.22 -2.96 15.30
CA GLN A 57 -6.52 -3.22 15.92
C GLN A 57 -6.71 -4.69 16.27
N LYS A 58 -6.25 -5.61 15.42
CA LYS A 58 -6.31 -7.04 15.75
C LYS A 58 -5.41 -7.39 16.93
N PHE A 59 -4.20 -6.84 17.00
CA PHE A 59 -3.30 -7.08 18.12
C PHE A 59 -3.83 -6.49 19.43
N ALA A 60 -4.62 -5.43 19.36
CA ALA A 60 -5.36 -4.87 20.50
C ALA A 60 -6.62 -5.68 20.89
N GLY A 61 -6.95 -6.76 20.17
CA GLY A 61 -8.10 -7.62 20.46
C GLY A 61 -9.45 -7.11 19.93
N ALA A 62 -9.45 -6.08 19.06
CA ALA A 62 -10.69 -5.54 18.50
C ALA A 62 -11.26 -6.40 17.36
N ASP A 63 -12.56 -6.66 17.37
CA ASP A 63 -13.27 -7.47 16.36
C ASP A 63 -13.42 -6.77 15.00
N ILE A 64 -13.37 -5.44 14.98
CA ILE A 64 -13.46 -4.65 13.73
C ILE A 64 -12.35 -4.99 12.73
N ALA A 65 -11.20 -5.50 13.20
CA ALA A 65 -10.10 -5.88 12.33
C ALA A 65 -10.45 -7.06 11.40
N ASP A 66 -11.25 -8.02 11.86
CA ASP A 66 -11.66 -9.15 11.02
C ASP A 66 -12.66 -8.71 9.93
N LYS A 67 -13.47 -7.68 10.22
CA LYS A 67 -14.41 -7.07 9.25
C LYS A 67 -13.72 -6.17 8.25
N ALA A 68 -12.71 -5.41 8.68
CA ALA A 68 -11.97 -4.49 7.83
C ALA A 68 -10.91 -5.19 6.96
N TYR A 69 -10.44 -6.38 7.36
CA TYR A 69 -9.45 -7.16 6.62
C TYR A 69 -9.77 -7.34 5.12
N PRO A 70 -10.94 -7.85 4.71
CA PRO A 70 -11.26 -8.03 3.29
C PRO A 70 -11.27 -6.71 2.53
N ALA A 71 -11.75 -5.61 3.13
CA ALA A 71 -11.78 -4.30 2.50
C ALA A 71 -10.36 -3.79 2.19
N VAL A 72 -9.42 -3.98 3.13
CA VAL A 72 -8.01 -3.59 2.93
C VAL A 72 -7.35 -4.44 1.85
N VAL A 73 -7.63 -5.74 1.79
CA VAL A 73 -7.10 -6.62 0.73
C VAL A 73 -7.61 -6.18 -0.63
N VAL A 74 -8.91 -5.90 -0.77
CA VAL A 74 -9.49 -5.39 -2.01
C VAL A 74 -8.89 -4.05 -2.41
N ALA A 75 -8.72 -3.12 -1.46
CA ALA A 75 -8.09 -1.83 -1.72
C ALA A 75 -6.64 -1.99 -2.24
N TYR A 76 -5.90 -2.96 -1.71
CA TYR A 76 -4.55 -3.28 -2.19
C TYR A 76 -4.54 -3.87 -3.60
N VAL A 77 -5.48 -4.77 -3.91
CA VAL A 77 -5.64 -5.31 -5.27
C VAL A 77 -5.99 -4.20 -6.26
N LEU A 78 -6.90 -3.30 -5.90
CA LEU A 78 -7.25 -2.14 -6.74
C LEU A 78 -6.06 -1.23 -6.98
N TRP A 79 -5.25 -0.96 -5.95
CA TRP A 79 -4.01 -0.20 -6.10
C TRP A 79 -3.04 -0.90 -7.07
N LEU A 80 -2.85 -2.22 -6.97
CA LEU A 80 -2.03 -2.98 -7.93
C LEU A 80 -2.55 -2.86 -9.36
N CYS A 81 -3.86 -2.88 -9.58
CA CYS A 81 -4.46 -2.66 -10.89
C CYS A 81 -4.17 -1.25 -11.43
N MET A 82 -4.20 -0.22 -10.58
CA MET A 82 -3.85 1.14 -10.97
C MET A 82 -2.37 1.27 -11.36
N VAL A 83 -1.47 0.64 -10.60
CA VAL A 83 -0.03 0.59 -10.91
C VAL A 83 0.20 -0.14 -12.24
N TRP A 84 -0.44 -1.28 -12.45
CA TRP A 84 -0.33 -2.02 -13.71
C TRP A 84 -0.80 -1.19 -14.90
N ARG A 85 -1.94 -0.50 -14.77
CA ARG A 85 -2.43 0.39 -15.81
C ARG A 85 -1.45 1.52 -16.10
N TRP A 86 -0.87 2.13 -15.07
CA TRP A 86 0.11 3.21 -15.22
C TRP A 86 1.40 2.74 -15.92
N LEU A 87 1.88 1.53 -15.63
CA LEU A 87 3.04 0.93 -16.32
C LEU A 87 2.80 0.65 -17.82
N GLY A 88 1.55 0.63 -18.27
CA GLY A 88 1.20 0.44 -19.67
C GLY A 88 0.73 1.70 -20.39
N GLN A 89 0.84 2.87 -19.76
CA GLN A 89 0.55 4.17 -20.39
C GLN A 89 1.71 4.65 -21.24
#